data_AF-A0A3A0DVH2-F1
#
_entry.id   AF-A0A3A0DVH2-F1
#
_cell.length_a   1.000
_cell.length_b   1.000
_cell.length_c   1.000
_cell.angle_alpha   90.00
_cell.angle_beta   90.00
_cell.angle_gamma   90.00
#
_symmetry.space_group_name_H-M   'P 1'
#
loop_
_entity.id
_entity.type
_entity.pdbx_description
1 polymer ?
#
loop_
_entity_poly.entity_id
_entity_poly.type
_entity_poly.pdbx_seq_one_letter_code
_entity_poly.pdbx_strand_id
1 'polypeptide(L)'
;MANEARFDPLAPKLPASRARRWFRRIVAVGLLLFLGAVASFLVWRHYALSARDAEIAKLRAAGDPVWFADLRPNPLDPAEDGTPLLRQAFAAMKPLPDELQDEFNALTAPEGDEPMTPEEQARFLEEHGDTLVQPLGIKLRDWLPKEEPKPRVPRLPFADREKQLVEKLRPHVEANREAFDLLRQALAKPKIRFELNYDDPQPLLMEFPDDDLTFRLDELLHGRFRCELHAGDAAAATATLIESLALTRRHYAASRDRLMGLLYATSRIKFTLELLKELLERGTFDSTRQAELSLALDQIESEIRLGPAIRGEKAMALTAIENFLDQGGFGRRPVKNSILRTLVEPVVWLNQANYLRAMSAQATYADRYDDEARAAIEEEYERETAPLESPDVGRYTVLTRMAQAVLQPTTAQFKGAVVAARDECSAACAALAVDAFRRERGRLPKSLDEIGRGAMPQIPRDVVRGESLVYLVDRNGFAICPAKEADREGKRLAKLVEERNEVAGAGDRARVKARDGNDDEDGDVPENEEAPEVDVFLPSAFRVVYPVASQANAADGKAIP
;
A
#
# COMPACT_ATOMS: atom_id res chain seq x y z
N MET A 1 42.67 -60.82 36.38
CA MET A 1 41.80 -61.96 36.03
C MET A 1 41.24 -61.69 34.64
N ALA A 2 41.87 -62.28 33.62
CA ALA A 2 41.56 -62.09 32.21
C ALA A 2 40.77 -63.32 31.70
N ASN A 3 39.66 -63.08 31.01
CA ASN A 3 38.77 -64.12 30.49
C ASN A 3 39.01 -64.25 28.98
N GLU A 4 39.93 -65.14 28.58
CA GLU A 4 40.16 -65.52 27.19
C GLU A 4 39.01 -66.43 26.72
N ALA A 5 37.98 -65.84 26.12
CA ALA A 5 36.97 -66.59 25.38
C ALA A 5 37.60 -67.13 24.08
N ARG A 6 37.89 -68.44 24.04
CA ARG A 6 38.27 -69.17 22.83
C ARG A 6 37.15 -69.07 21.80
N PHE A 7 37.39 -68.32 20.73
CA PHE A 7 36.58 -68.35 19.52
C PHE A 7 36.77 -69.71 18.82
N ASP A 8 35.69 -70.49 18.72
CA ASP A 8 35.65 -71.78 18.04
C ASP A 8 35.35 -71.56 16.54
N PRO A 9 36.28 -71.81 15.60
CA PRO A 9 36.15 -71.44 14.19
C PRO A 9 35.43 -72.53 13.36
N LEU A 10 34.38 -73.15 13.90
CA LEU A 10 33.60 -74.20 13.25
C LEU A 10 32.20 -73.72 12.85
N ALA A 11 32.13 -72.58 12.15
CA ALA A 11 30.91 -72.22 11.43
C ALA A 11 30.75 -73.13 10.18
N PRO A 12 29.66 -73.90 10.04
CA PRO A 12 29.46 -74.77 8.88
C PRO A 12 29.38 -73.93 7.60
N LYS A 13 30.29 -74.17 6.65
CA LYS A 13 30.26 -73.55 5.32
C LYS A 13 28.95 -73.95 4.63
N LEU A 14 28.00 -73.01 4.56
CA LEU A 14 26.77 -73.19 3.79
C LEU A 14 27.11 -73.62 2.36
N PRO A 15 26.40 -74.62 1.77
CA PRO A 15 26.69 -75.08 0.43
C PRO A 15 26.50 -73.93 -0.57
N ALA A 16 27.55 -73.61 -1.35
CA ALA A 16 27.61 -72.46 -2.26
C ALA A 16 26.40 -72.35 -3.23
N SER A 17 25.75 -73.47 -3.55
CA SER A 17 24.57 -73.52 -4.42
C SER A 17 23.28 -72.99 -3.77
N ARG A 18 23.16 -73.01 -2.43
CA ARG A 18 22.03 -72.39 -1.71
C ARG A 18 22.22 -70.88 -1.58
N ALA A 19 23.43 -70.43 -1.27
CA ALA A 19 23.77 -69.01 -1.20
C ALA A 19 23.51 -68.29 -2.54
N ARG A 20 23.90 -68.89 -3.67
CA ARG A 20 23.67 -68.32 -5.01
C ARG A 20 22.18 -68.19 -5.37
N ARG A 21 21.35 -69.15 -4.95
CA ARG A 21 19.89 -69.09 -5.18
C ARG A 21 19.23 -68.01 -4.31
N TRP A 22 19.67 -67.87 -3.07
CA TRP A 22 19.15 -66.83 -2.16
C TRP A 22 19.52 -65.43 -2.65
N PHE A 23 20.78 -65.22 -3.06
CA PHE A 23 21.24 -63.97 -3.65
C PHE A 23 20.43 -63.57 -4.89
N ARG A 24 20.18 -64.51 -5.82
CA ARG A 24 19.34 -64.23 -7.00
C ARG A 24 17.92 -63.79 -6.65
N ARG A 25 17.32 -64.37 -5.60
CA ARG A 25 15.98 -63.96 -5.12
C ARG A 25 16.00 -62.56 -4.54
N ILE A 26 17.01 -62.23 -3.72
CA ILE A 26 17.18 -60.86 -3.19
C ILE A 26 17.32 -59.86 -4.34
N VAL A 27 18.17 -60.15 -5.32
CA VAL A 27 18.37 -59.27 -6.49
C VAL A 27 17.07 -59.12 -7.28
N ALA A 28 16.31 -60.20 -7.51
CA ALA A 28 15.05 -60.13 -8.23
C ALA A 28 13.98 -59.30 -7.48
N VAL A 29 13.86 -59.49 -6.16
CA VAL A 29 12.95 -58.71 -5.32
C VAL A 29 13.37 -57.23 -5.29
N GLY A 30 14.67 -56.96 -5.13
CA GLY A 30 15.22 -55.60 -5.16
C GLY A 30 14.98 -54.91 -6.50
N LEU A 31 15.15 -55.61 -7.61
CA LEU A 31 14.85 -55.09 -8.95
C LEU A 31 13.36 -54.80 -9.12
N LEU A 32 12.48 -55.69 -8.65
CA LEU A 32 11.03 -55.49 -8.74
C LEU A 32 10.58 -54.29 -7.90
N LEU A 33 11.10 -54.13 -6.69
CA LEU A 33 10.83 -52.95 -5.84
C LEU A 33 11.35 -51.66 -6.50
N PHE A 34 12.55 -51.69 -7.08
CA PHE A 34 13.11 -50.56 -7.81
C PHE A 34 12.24 -50.16 -9.01
N LEU A 35 11.83 -51.13 -9.84
CA LEU A 35 10.93 -50.88 -10.98
C LEU A 35 9.58 -50.34 -10.53
N GLY A 36 9.03 -50.86 -9.43
CA GLY A 36 7.80 -50.34 -8.83
C GLY A 36 7.95 -48.88 -8.37
N ALA A 37 9.04 -48.54 -7.68
CA ALA A 37 9.32 -47.17 -7.26
C ALA A 37 9.49 -46.21 -8.45
N VAL A 38 10.18 -46.64 -9.51
CA VAL A 38 10.33 -45.86 -10.75
C VAL A 38 8.98 -45.65 -11.42
N ALA A 39 8.15 -46.69 -11.55
CA ALA A 39 6.82 -46.58 -12.15
C ALA A 39 5.91 -45.62 -11.35
N SER A 40 5.87 -45.75 -10.02
CA SER A 40 5.12 -44.85 -9.14
C SER A 40 5.60 -43.41 -9.27
N PHE A 41 6.92 -43.19 -9.33
CA PHE A 41 7.49 -41.86 -9.53
C PHE A 41 7.10 -41.27 -10.89
N LEU A 42 7.12 -42.05 -11.98
CA LEU A 42 6.70 -41.59 -13.31
C LEU A 42 5.21 -41.24 -13.36
N VAL A 43 4.35 -42.02 -12.70
CA VAL A 43 2.91 -41.73 -12.58
C VAL A 43 2.70 -40.42 -11.81
N TRP A 44 3.36 -40.24 -10.67
CA TRP A 44 3.27 -39.00 -9.89
C TRP A 44 3.79 -37.79 -10.67
N ARG A 45 4.91 -37.93 -11.37
CA ARG A 45 5.47 -36.90 -12.26
C ARG A 45 4.50 -36.50 -13.36
N HIS A 46 3.86 -37.47 -14.01
CA HIS A 46 2.85 -37.20 -15.06
C HIS A 46 1.61 -36.50 -14.50
N TYR A 47 1.13 -36.94 -13.33
CA TYR A 47 0.01 -36.29 -12.64
C TYR A 47 0.34 -34.83 -12.30
N ALA A 48 1.51 -34.58 -11.71
CA ALA A 48 1.97 -33.24 -11.34
C ALA A 48 2.06 -32.29 -12.54
N LEU A 49 2.66 -32.76 -13.63
CA LEU A 49 2.76 -31.99 -14.89
C LEU A 49 1.36 -31.69 -15.45
N SER A 50 0.51 -32.71 -15.56
CA SER A 50 -0.86 -32.57 -16.08
C SER A 50 -1.69 -31.60 -15.23
N ALA A 51 -1.53 -31.61 -13.90
CA ALA A 51 -2.24 -30.71 -13.01
C ALA A 51 -1.82 -29.24 -13.22
N ARG A 52 -0.51 -28.98 -13.36
CA ARG A 52 0.00 -27.64 -13.68
C ARG A 52 -0.47 -27.16 -15.04
N ASP A 53 -0.31 -27.99 -16.07
CA ASP A 53 -0.65 -27.62 -17.43
C ASP A 53 -2.16 -27.42 -17.62
N ALA A 54 -2.99 -28.20 -16.92
CA ALA A 54 -4.44 -28.00 -16.88
C ALA A 54 -4.83 -26.65 -16.25
N GLU A 55 -4.18 -26.23 -15.16
CA GLU A 55 -4.44 -24.93 -14.55
C GLU A 55 -3.99 -23.78 -15.45
N ILE A 56 -2.80 -23.89 -16.08
CA ILE A 56 -2.31 -22.91 -17.05
C ILE A 56 -3.29 -22.79 -18.24
N ALA A 57 -3.78 -23.91 -18.75
CA ALA A 57 -4.74 -23.93 -19.85
C ALA A 57 -6.07 -23.28 -19.44
N LYS A 58 -6.56 -23.56 -18.23
CA LYS A 58 -7.77 -22.94 -17.66
C LYS A 58 -7.62 -21.41 -17.56
N LEU A 59 -6.50 -20.91 -17.03
CA LEU A 59 -6.25 -19.47 -16.92
C LEU A 59 -6.17 -18.78 -18.29
N ARG A 60 -5.46 -19.38 -19.24
CA ARG A 60 -5.39 -18.87 -20.62
C ARG A 60 -6.75 -18.86 -21.30
N ALA A 61 -7.58 -19.88 -21.09
CA ALA A 61 -8.94 -19.92 -21.62
C ALA A 61 -9.83 -18.82 -21.03
N ALA A 62 -9.57 -18.40 -19.79
CA ALA A 62 -10.22 -17.26 -19.15
C ALA A 62 -9.64 -15.88 -19.55
N GLY A 63 -8.55 -15.86 -20.33
CA GLY A 63 -7.82 -14.63 -20.67
C GLY A 63 -6.98 -14.07 -19.51
N ASP A 64 -6.75 -14.86 -18.47
CA ASP A 64 -5.92 -14.46 -17.34
C ASP A 64 -4.43 -14.62 -17.67
N PRO A 65 -3.58 -13.63 -17.35
CA PRO A 65 -2.14 -13.71 -17.59
C PRO A 65 -1.52 -14.78 -16.71
N VAL A 66 -0.64 -15.59 -17.29
CA VAL A 66 0.10 -16.65 -16.61
C VAL A 66 1.58 -16.29 -16.50
N TRP A 67 2.12 -15.67 -17.54
CA TRP A 67 3.53 -15.28 -17.63
C TRP A 67 3.67 -13.77 -17.66
N PHE A 68 4.84 -13.27 -17.25
CA PHE A 68 5.11 -11.83 -17.27
C PHE A 68 4.98 -11.24 -18.68
N ALA A 69 5.39 -11.99 -19.70
CA ALA A 69 5.19 -11.62 -21.10
C ALA A 69 3.72 -11.45 -21.49
N ASP A 70 2.78 -12.15 -20.83
CA ASP A 70 1.34 -12.01 -21.08
C ASP A 70 0.79 -10.66 -20.58
N LEU A 71 1.50 -9.97 -19.66
CA LEU A 71 1.14 -8.63 -19.18
C LEU A 71 1.53 -7.51 -20.15
N ARG A 72 2.22 -7.83 -21.25
CA ARG A 72 2.67 -6.83 -22.22
C ARG A 72 1.47 -6.07 -22.78
N PRO A 73 1.36 -4.75 -22.54
CA PRO A 73 0.24 -4.01 -23.09
C PRO A 73 0.41 -3.86 -24.60
N ASN A 74 -0.73 -3.77 -25.28
CA ASN A 74 -0.80 -3.54 -26.72
C ASN A 74 -0.01 -2.27 -27.09
N PRO A 75 0.58 -2.21 -28.30
CA PRO A 75 1.15 -0.98 -28.83
C PRO A 75 0.14 0.17 -28.75
N LEU A 76 0.58 1.33 -28.28
CA LEU A 76 -0.25 2.52 -28.22
C LEU A 76 -0.23 3.24 -29.57
N ASP A 77 -1.35 3.89 -29.92
CA ASP A 77 -1.35 4.88 -30.99
C ASP A 77 -0.46 6.06 -30.55
N PRO A 78 0.56 6.47 -31.33
CA PRO A 78 1.39 7.62 -31.01
C PRO A 78 0.60 8.91 -30.74
N ALA A 79 -0.62 9.05 -31.29
CA ALA A 79 -1.48 10.20 -31.02
C ALA A 79 -2.06 10.18 -29.59
N GLU A 80 -2.24 9.00 -29.01
CA GLU A 80 -2.79 8.78 -27.66
C GLU A 80 -1.71 8.64 -26.58
N ASP A 81 -0.45 8.49 -26.98
CA ASP A 81 0.68 8.19 -26.09
C ASP A 81 1.35 9.46 -25.55
N GLY A 82 1.17 9.71 -24.25
CA GLY A 82 1.84 10.78 -23.50
C GLY A 82 3.22 10.41 -22.97
N THR A 83 3.66 9.15 -23.12
CA THR A 83 4.93 8.65 -22.57
C THR A 83 6.14 9.46 -23.03
N PRO A 84 6.30 9.83 -24.33
CA PRO A 84 7.45 10.62 -24.77
C PRO A 84 7.51 12.00 -24.11
N LEU A 85 6.35 12.63 -23.86
CA LEU A 85 6.26 13.94 -23.22
C LEU A 85 6.55 13.84 -21.72
N LEU A 86 6.07 12.79 -21.05
CA LEU A 86 6.37 12.53 -19.64
C LEU A 86 7.87 12.32 -19.43
N ARG A 87 8.53 11.57 -20.33
CA ARG A 87 9.99 11.39 -20.28
C ARG A 87 10.76 12.68 -20.51
N GLN A 88 10.28 13.55 -21.39
CA GLN A 88 10.85 14.89 -21.54
C GLN A 88 10.66 15.70 -20.26
N ALA A 89 9.51 15.60 -19.60
CA ALA A 89 9.29 16.23 -18.29
C ALA A 89 10.28 15.73 -17.25
N PHE A 90 10.51 14.40 -17.16
CA PHE A 90 11.53 13.83 -16.29
C PHE A 90 12.94 14.32 -16.59
N ALA A 91 13.30 14.46 -17.86
CA ALA A 91 14.62 14.97 -18.27
C ALA A 91 14.79 16.47 -17.98
N ALA A 92 13.72 17.25 -18.06
CA ALA A 92 13.71 18.69 -17.75
C ALA A 92 13.65 18.96 -16.23
N MET A 93 13.23 17.97 -15.44
CA MET A 93 13.06 18.08 -14.01
C MET A 93 14.38 18.30 -13.28
N LYS A 94 14.38 19.25 -12.35
CA LYS A 94 15.46 19.51 -11.39
C LYS A 94 14.95 19.09 -10.01
N PRO A 95 15.43 17.97 -9.45
CA PRO A 95 14.97 17.50 -8.14
C PRO A 95 15.30 18.53 -7.05
N LEU A 96 14.58 18.44 -5.93
CA LEU A 96 14.90 19.23 -4.75
C LEU A 96 16.28 18.80 -4.20
N PRO A 97 17.08 19.72 -3.64
CA PRO A 97 18.26 19.35 -2.85
C PRO A 97 17.87 18.45 -1.68
N ASP A 98 18.71 17.48 -1.32
CA ASP A 98 18.43 16.49 -0.28
C ASP A 98 18.03 17.14 1.06
N GLU A 99 18.65 18.26 1.44
CA GLU A 99 18.30 18.97 2.68
C GLU A 99 16.89 19.57 2.63
N LEU A 100 16.51 20.13 1.49
CA LEU A 100 15.17 20.69 1.29
C LEU A 100 14.12 19.57 1.16
N GLN A 101 14.51 18.44 0.59
CA GLN A 101 13.68 17.24 0.51
C GLN A 101 13.38 16.66 1.90
N ASP A 102 14.39 16.57 2.76
CA ASP A 102 14.23 16.14 4.16
C ASP A 102 13.31 17.11 4.94
N GLU A 103 13.50 18.44 4.77
CA GLU A 103 12.61 19.46 5.37
C GLU A 103 11.17 19.35 4.84
N PHE A 104 11.01 19.11 3.55
CA PHE A 104 9.71 18.95 2.91
C PHE A 104 8.98 17.71 3.42
N ASN A 105 9.67 16.56 3.43
CA ASN A 105 9.15 15.28 3.93
C ASN A 105 8.76 15.38 5.40
N ALA A 106 9.53 16.09 6.22
CA ALA A 106 9.23 16.32 7.63
C ALA A 106 7.97 17.17 7.84
N LEU A 107 7.63 18.07 6.90
CA LEU A 107 6.40 18.86 6.96
C LEU A 107 5.18 18.07 6.46
N THR A 108 5.37 17.18 5.49
CA THR A 108 4.27 16.39 4.90
C THR A 108 4.01 15.06 5.60
N ALA A 109 4.88 14.64 6.53
CA ALA A 109 4.65 13.46 7.33
C ALA A 109 3.33 13.63 8.13
N PRO A 110 2.43 12.64 8.11
CA PRO A 110 1.19 12.69 8.90
C PRO A 110 1.51 13.00 10.37
N GLU A 111 0.72 13.86 11.01
CA GLU A 111 0.85 14.08 12.45
C GLU A 111 0.64 12.75 13.19
N GLY A 112 1.67 12.33 13.94
CA GLY A 112 1.69 11.05 14.66
C GLY A 112 2.50 9.94 14.00
N ASP A 113 2.90 10.08 12.73
CA ASP A 113 3.88 9.19 12.09
C ASP A 113 5.31 9.62 12.44
N GLU A 114 5.61 9.73 13.74
CA GLU A 114 7.01 9.80 14.15
C GLU A 114 7.70 8.54 13.64
N PRO A 115 8.84 8.64 12.94
CA PRO A 115 9.56 7.47 12.50
C PRO A 115 9.83 6.60 13.72
N MET A 116 9.39 5.33 13.65
CA MET A 116 9.59 4.37 14.73
C MET A 116 11.04 4.49 15.21
N THR A 117 11.22 4.66 16.52
CA THR A 117 12.54 4.67 17.13
C THR A 117 13.25 3.36 16.78
N PRO A 118 14.60 3.31 16.76
CA PRO A 118 15.31 2.04 16.54
C PRO A 118 14.85 0.91 17.46
N GLU A 119 14.42 1.26 18.68
CA GLU A 119 13.87 0.33 19.68
C GLU A 119 12.46 -0.16 19.31
N GLU A 120 11.58 0.72 18.81
CA GLU A 120 10.26 0.34 18.29
C GLU A 120 10.37 -0.47 17.01
N GLN A 121 11.29 -0.10 16.09
CA GLN A 121 11.58 -0.91 14.91
C GLN A 121 12.08 -2.28 15.32
N ALA A 122 13.05 -2.36 16.25
CA ALA A 122 13.55 -3.64 16.76
C ALA A 122 12.44 -4.46 17.42
N ARG A 123 11.55 -3.84 18.21
CA ARG A 123 10.41 -4.52 18.85
C ARG A 123 9.38 -4.98 17.83
N PHE A 124 9.03 -4.15 16.85
CA PHE A 124 8.15 -4.50 15.75
C PHE A 124 8.70 -5.70 14.98
N LEU A 125 10.00 -5.68 14.68
CA LEU A 125 10.71 -6.76 14.00
C LEU A 125 10.86 -8.01 14.87
N GLU A 126 10.96 -7.89 16.19
CA GLU A 126 10.97 -9.03 17.10
C GLU A 126 9.57 -9.67 17.15
N GLU A 127 8.53 -8.84 17.23
CA GLU A 127 7.14 -9.30 17.30
C GLU A 127 6.61 -9.84 15.97
N HIS A 128 7.04 -9.28 14.84
CA HIS A 128 6.49 -9.59 13.50
C HIS A 128 7.50 -10.27 12.57
N GLY A 129 8.81 -10.13 12.83
CA GLY A 129 9.87 -10.66 11.98
C GLY A 129 10.06 -12.17 12.11
N ASP A 130 9.77 -12.77 13.27
CA ASP A 130 9.81 -14.23 13.39
C ASP A 130 8.78 -14.90 12.46
N THR A 131 7.63 -14.27 12.23
CA THR A 131 6.57 -14.78 11.35
C THR A 131 6.94 -14.75 9.87
N LEU A 132 7.68 -13.72 9.43
CA LEU A 132 8.03 -13.52 8.03
C LEU A 132 9.28 -14.31 7.59
N VAL A 133 10.18 -14.62 8.53
CA VAL A 133 11.53 -15.08 8.19
C VAL A 133 11.92 -16.42 8.82
N GLN A 134 11.15 -16.95 9.78
CA GLN A 134 11.32 -18.33 10.26
C GLN A 134 11.37 -19.37 9.13
N PRO A 135 10.49 -19.32 8.10
CA PRO A 135 10.51 -20.31 7.02
C PRO A 135 11.82 -20.27 6.21
N LEU A 136 12.52 -19.14 6.23
CA LEU A 136 13.74 -18.88 5.48
C LEU A 136 15.01 -19.14 6.29
N GLY A 137 14.93 -19.23 7.61
CA GLY A 137 16.10 -19.38 8.49
C GLY A 137 17.05 -18.17 8.48
N ILE A 138 16.59 -17.01 7.97
CA ILE A 138 17.35 -15.76 7.91
C ILE A 138 16.93 -14.91 9.11
N LYS A 139 17.87 -14.24 9.80
CA LYS A 139 17.54 -13.27 10.84
C LYS A 139 17.43 -11.89 10.19
N LEU A 140 16.22 -11.32 10.11
CA LEU A 140 15.99 -10.03 9.44
C LEU A 140 16.88 -8.91 10.00
N ARG A 141 17.19 -8.97 11.30
CA ARG A 141 18.09 -8.02 11.97
C ARG A 141 19.48 -7.89 11.31
N ASP A 142 19.94 -8.94 10.62
CA ASP A 142 21.26 -8.97 9.98
C ASP A 142 21.24 -8.26 8.60
N TRP A 143 20.04 -7.95 8.07
CA TRP A 143 19.81 -7.27 6.79
C TRP A 143 19.46 -5.79 6.93
N LEU A 144 19.15 -5.31 8.13
CA LEU A 144 18.83 -3.90 8.33
C LEU A 144 20.09 -3.05 8.24
N PRO A 145 20.04 -1.93 7.51
CA PRO A 145 21.13 -0.96 7.52
C PRO A 145 21.34 -0.49 8.96
N LYS A 146 22.59 -0.54 9.44
CA LYS A 146 23.00 -0.08 10.78
C LYS A 146 23.17 1.44 10.82
N GLU A 147 22.32 2.17 10.13
CA GLU A 147 22.43 3.63 10.10
C GLU A 147 22.06 4.20 11.47
N GLU A 148 22.90 5.10 11.98
CA GLU A 148 22.60 5.83 13.20
C GLU A 148 21.39 6.75 12.95
N PRO A 149 20.42 6.81 13.88
CA PRO A 149 19.25 7.65 13.71
C PRO A 149 19.67 9.10 13.51
N LYS A 150 19.19 9.74 12.44
CA LYS A 150 19.43 11.17 12.19
C LYS A 150 18.95 11.99 13.40
N PRO A 151 19.70 12.99 13.88
CA PRO A 151 19.31 13.81 15.02
C PRO A 151 17.98 14.53 14.78
N ARG A 152 17.10 14.54 15.78
CA ARG A 152 15.79 15.20 15.72
C ARG A 152 15.98 16.71 15.53
N VAL A 153 15.38 17.28 14.48
CA VAL A 153 15.44 18.73 14.21
C VAL A 153 14.51 19.48 15.20
N PRO A 154 14.99 20.49 15.94
CA PRO A 154 14.21 21.20 16.96
C PRO A 154 12.95 21.88 16.38
N ARG A 155 11.80 21.72 17.08
CA ARG A 155 10.46 22.17 16.66
C ARG A 155 10.31 23.70 16.70
N LEU A 156 10.22 24.33 15.54
CA LEU A 156 9.65 25.68 15.39
C LEU A 156 8.11 25.55 15.26
N PRO A 157 7.33 26.61 15.52
CA PRO A 157 5.89 26.62 15.25
C PRO A 157 5.58 26.26 13.79
N PHE A 158 4.55 25.46 13.56
CA PHE A 158 4.21 24.91 12.24
C PHE A 158 4.06 25.99 11.16
N ALA A 159 3.35 27.09 11.48
CA ALA A 159 3.10 28.18 10.53
C ALA A 159 4.38 28.89 10.06
N ASP A 160 5.35 29.10 10.96
CA ASP A 160 6.62 29.75 10.62
C ASP A 160 7.50 28.82 9.77
N ARG A 161 7.51 27.53 10.09
CA ARG A 161 8.21 26.50 9.28
C ARG A 161 7.67 26.42 7.88
N GLU A 162 6.35 26.38 7.76
CA GLU A 162 5.67 26.28 6.48
C GLU A 162 6.02 27.48 5.58
N LYS A 163 5.95 28.70 6.12
CA LYS A 163 6.32 29.92 5.39
C LYS A 163 7.78 29.91 4.95
N GLN A 164 8.70 29.51 5.83
CA GLN A 164 10.12 29.41 5.49
C GLN A 164 10.37 28.36 4.39
N LEU A 165 9.69 27.21 4.48
CA LEU A 165 9.79 26.15 3.49
C LEU A 165 9.26 26.62 2.12
N VAL A 166 8.12 27.30 2.08
CA VAL A 166 7.56 27.84 0.83
C VAL A 166 8.52 28.82 0.16
N GLU A 167 9.17 29.70 0.93
CA GLU A 167 10.18 30.60 0.38
C GLU A 167 11.40 29.86 -0.17
N LYS A 168 11.81 28.75 0.45
CA LYS A 168 12.87 27.87 -0.08
C LYS A 168 12.42 27.11 -1.33
N LEU A 169 11.17 26.66 -1.40
CA LEU A 169 10.63 25.87 -2.52
C LEU A 169 10.40 26.71 -3.78
N ARG A 170 10.01 27.98 -3.63
CA ARG A 170 9.68 28.89 -4.74
C ARG A 170 10.70 28.90 -5.90
N PRO A 171 12.02 29.08 -5.68
CA PRO A 171 12.99 29.03 -6.77
C PRO A 171 13.09 27.65 -7.46
N HIS A 172 12.83 26.55 -6.75
CA HIS A 172 12.83 25.20 -7.33
C HIS A 172 11.58 24.93 -8.17
N VAL A 173 10.41 25.40 -7.71
CA VAL A 173 9.17 25.36 -8.50
C VAL A 173 9.34 26.18 -9.78
N GLU A 174 9.92 27.38 -9.68
CA GLU A 174 10.21 28.25 -10.82
C GLU A 174 11.17 27.58 -11.83
N ALA A 175 12.24 26.96 -11.32
CA ALA A 175 13.24 26.29 -12.15
C ALA A 175 12.71 25.06 -12.92
N ASN A 176 11.52 24.57 -12.55
CA ASN A 176 10.84 23.38 -13.10
C ASN A 176 9.62 23.71 -13.98
N ARG A 177 9.39 24.98 -14.35
CA ARG A 177 8.25 25.38 -15.22
C ARG A 177 8.13 24.55 -16.50
N GLU A 178 9.25 24.32 -17.19
CA GLU A 178 9.28 23.50 -18.41
C GLU A 178 8.82 22.06 -18.17
N ALA A 179 9.25 21.44 -17.06
CA ALA A 179 8.83 20.09 -16.69
C ALA A 179 7.30 20.05 -16.44
N PHE A 180 6.74 21.05 -15.77
CA PHE A 180 5.28 21.14 -15.56
C PHE A 180 4.50 21.35 -16.87
N ASP A 181 5.02 22.16 -17.80
CA ASP A 181 4.40 22.35 -19.11
C ASP A 181 4.39 21.07 -19.93
N LEU A 182 5.48 20.30 -19.90
CA LEU A 182 5.59 18.99 -20.55
C LEU A 182 4.69 17.95 -19.88
N LEU A 183 4.62 17.95 -18.55
CA LEU A 183 3.70 17.11 -17.79
C LEU A 183 2.25 17.39 -18.19
N ARG A 184 1.82 18.66 -18.23
CA ARG A 184 0.46 19.02 -18.67
C ARG A 184 0.16 18.52 -20.08
N GLN A 185 1.11 18.65 -21.00
CA GLN A 185 0.96 18.10 -22.36
C GLN A 185 0.86 16.56 -22.36
N ALA A 186 1.62 15.88 -21.51
CA ALA A 186 1.55 14.43 -21.33
C ALA A 186 0.20 14.00 -20.74
N LEU A 187 -0.31 14.68 -19.72
CA LEU A 187 -1.57 14.37 -19.06
C LEU A 187 -2.79 14.66 -19.94
N ALA A 188 -2.67 15.60 -20.89
CA ALA A 188 -3.66 15.83 -21.93
C ALA A 188 -3.80 14.63 -22.89
N LYS A 189 -2.83 13.70 -22.90
CA LYS A 189 -2.95 12.45 -23.65
C LYS A 189 -3.76 11.41 -22.87
N PRO A 190 -4.55 10.57 -23.56
CA PRO A 190 -5.35 9.52 -22.92
C PRO A 190 -4.54 8.45 -22.19
N LYS A 191 -3.30 8.16 -22.61
CA LYS A 191 -2.53 7.02 -22.11
C LYS A 191 -1.08 7.40 -21.84
N ILE A 192 -0.52 6.83 -20.78
CA ILE A 192 0.90 6.81 -20.46
C ILE A 192 1.27 5.35 -20.22
N ARG A 193 2.51 4.96 -20.55
CA ARG A 193 3.04 3.62 -20.37
C ARG A 193 4.44 3.69 -19.77
N PHE A 194 4.75 2.75 -18.88
CA PHE A 194 6.12 2.50 -18.46
C PHE A 194 6.71 1.39 -19.32
N GLU A 195 7.94 1.59 -19.81
CA GLU A 195 8.62 0.59 -20.62
C GLU A 195 9.27 -0.44 -19.71
N LEU A 196 8.53 -1.52 -19.49
CA LEU A 196 9.06 -2.70 -18.80
C LEU A 196 9.61 -3.69 -19.82
N ASN A 197 10.71 -4.35 -19.46
CA ASN A 197 11.22 -5.49 -20.22
C ASN A 197 10.37 -6.74 -19.91
N TYR A 198 9.22 -6.90 -20.57
CA TYR A 198 8.33 -8.04 -20.34
C TYR A 198 8.94 -9.42 -20.65
N ASP A 199 10.12 -9.46 -21.24
CA ASP A 199 10.90 -10.67 -21.51
C ASP A 199 12.00 -10.92 -20.46
N ASP A 200 12.07 -10.11 -19.40
CA ASP A 200 13.05 -10.27 -18.33
C ASP A 200 12.84 -11.61 -17.60
N PRO A 201 13.88 -12.46 -17.48
CA PRO A 201 13.75 -13.72 -16.78
C PRO A 201 13.55 -13.57 -15.26
N GLN A 202 13.84 -12.40 -14.69
CA GLN A 202 13.78 -12.10 -13.26
C GLN A 202 12.91 -10.87 -12.98
N PRO A 203 11.61 -10.90 -13.32
CA PRO A 203 10.76 -9.72 -13.22
C PRO A 203 10.58 -9.20 -11.78
N LEU A 204 10.76 -10.06 -10.78
CA LEU A 204 10.74 -9.66 -9.35
C LEU A 204 11.95 -8.82 -8.91
N LEU A 205 13.03 -8.80 -9.70
CA LEU A 205 14.25 -8.02 -9.43
C LEU A 205 14.36 -6.82 -10.38
N MET A 206 13.32 -6.57 -11.19
CA MET A 206 13.30 -5.46 -12.12
C MET A 206 13.28 -4.13 -11.37
N GLU A 207 14.11 -3.21 -11.80
CA GLU A 207 14.06 -1.82 -11.35
C GLU A 207 12.97 -1.05 -12.09
N PHE A 208 12.34 -0.10 -11.40
CA PHE A 208 11.27 0.72 -11.95
C PHE A 208 11.67 2.20 -11.91
N PRO A 209 12.56 2.64 -12.80
CA PRO A 209 13.09 4.01 -12.77
C PRO A 209 11.99 5.06 -12.94
N ASP A 210 10.95 4.75 -13.71
CA ASP A 210 9.81 5.64 -13.91
C ASP A 210 9.00 5.88 -12.62
N ASP A 211 9.01 4.94 -11.66
CA ASP A 211 8.30 5.11 -10.37
C ASP A 211 9.01 6.16 -9.50
N ASP A 212 10.34 6.13 -9.40
CA ASP A 212 11.14 7.14 -8.67
C ASP A 212 11.03 8.54 -9.32
N LEU A 213 11.06 8.61 -10.65
CA LEU A 213 10.91 9.87 -11.36
C LEU A 213 9.50 10.46 -11.22
N THR A 214 8.47 9.61 -11.23
CA THR A 214 7.09 10.06 -10.96
C THR A 214 6.96 10.59 -9.53
N PHE A 215 7.57 9.91 -8.55
CA PHE A 215 7.60 10.35 -7.15
C PHE A 215 8.18 11.75 -7.01
N ARG A 216 9.37 12.00 -7.57
CA ARG A 216 10.03 13.31 -7.52
C ARG A 216 9.22 14.41 -8.22
N LEU A 217 8.55 14.07 -9.31
CA LEU A 217 7.71 15.03 -10.04
C LEU A 217 6.48 15.41 -9.20
N ASP A 218 5.89 14.45 -8.50
CA ASP A 218 4.76 14.68 -7.60
C ASP A 218 5.15 15.52 -6.37
N GLU A 219 6.35 15.32 -5.81
CA GLU A 219 6.89 16.19 -4.75
C GLU A 219 7.02 17.65 -5.21
N LEU A 220 7.47 17.87 -6.45
CA LEU A 220 7.52 19.20 -7.05
C LEU A 220 6.12 19.80 -7.26
N LEU A 221 5.11 18.98 -7.63
CA LEU A 221 3.72 19.43 -7.70
C LEU A 221 3.20 19.83 -6.32
N HIS A 222 3.52 19.08 -5.27
CA HIS A 222 3.14 19.45 -3.91
C HIS A 222 3.80 20.75 -3.46
N GLY A 223 5.10 20.92 -3.76
CA GLY A 223 5.80 22.17 -3.50
C GLY A 223 5.19 23.36 -4.25
N ARG A 224 4.80 23.14 -5.52
CA ARG A 224 4.09 24.14 -6.34
C ARG A 224 2.73 24.50 -5.75
N PHE A 225 1.94 23.51 -5.36
CA PHE A 225 0.65 23.71 -4.71
C PHE A 225 0.77 24.63 -3.49
N ARG A 226 1.73 24.35 -2.59
CA ARG A 226 1.94 25.17 -1.39
C ARG A 226 2.38 26.59 -1.74
N CYS A 227 3.25 26.76 -2.73
CA CYS A 227 3.66 28.09 -3.20
C CYS A 227 2.48 28.90 -3.75
N GLU A 228 1.60 28.27 -4.52
CA GLU A 228 0.40 28.89 -5.11
C GLU A 228 -0.62 29.25 -4.01
N LEU A 229 -0.87 28.34 -3.07
CA LEU A 229 -1.78 28.58 -1.95
C LEU A 229 -1.30 29.72 -1.03
N HIS A 230 -0.01 29.76 -0.68
CA HIS A 230 0.58 30.85 0.11
C HIS A 230 0.62 32.19 -0.64
N ALA A 231 0.64 32.16 -1.98
CA ALA A 231 0.49 33.37 -2.78
C ALA A 231 -0.96 33.88 -2.84
N GLY A 232 -1.92 33.14 -2.27
CA GLY A 232 -3.35 33.44 -2.35
C GLY A 232 -3.99 33.05 -3.69
N ASP A 233 -3.30 32.30 -4.53
CA ASP A 233 -3.81 31.83 -5.82
C ASP A 233 -4.44 30.44 -5.68
N ALA A 234 -5.61 30.40 -5.06
CA ALA A 234 -6.35 29.16 -4.84
C ALA A 234 -6.77 28.48 -6.16
N ALA A 235 -6.95 29.23 -7.25
CA ALA A 235 -7.30 28.68 -8.55
C ALA A 235 -6.12 27.90 -9.16
N ALA A 236 -4.91 28.45 -9.10
CA ALA A 236 -3.69 27.76 -9.53
C ALA A 236 -3.42 26.52 -8.64
N ALA A 237 -3.53 26.67 -7.32
CA ALA A 237 -3.36 25.55 -6.38
C ALA A 237 -4.35 24.41 -6.69
N THR A 238 -5.62 24.73 -6.99
CA THR A 238 -6.61 23.72 -7.39
C THR A 238 -6.22 23.02 -8.70
N ALA A 239 -5.72 23.76 -9.69
CA ALA A 239 -5.25 23.17 -10.94
C ALA A 239 -4.07 22.22 -10.72
N THR A 240 -3.14 22.57 -9.82
CA THR A 240 -2.01 21.72 -9.44
C THR A 240 -2.47 20.43 -8.74
N LEU A 241 -3.51 20.47 -7.88
CA LEU A 241 -4.11 19.24 -7.33
C LEU A 241 -4.70 18.35 -8.41
N ILE A 242 -5.43 18.92 -9.38
CA ILE A 242 -5.99 18.17 -10.50
C ILE A 242 -4.88 17.53 -11.34
N GLU A 243 -3.76 18.24 -11.55
CA GLU A 243 -2.55 17.71 -12.20
C GLU A 243 -1.96 16.52 -11.43
N SER A 244 -1.85 16.59 -10.10
CA SER A 244 -1.33 15.48 -9.26
C SER A 244 -2.27 14.27 -9.24
N LEU A 245 -3.60 14.47 -9.13
CA LEU A 245 -4.58 13.38 -9.26
C LEU A 245 -4.51 12.72 -10.64
N ALA A 246 -4.40 13.52 -11.70
CA ALA A 246 -4.26 13.00 -13.07
C ALA A 246 -2.95 12.21 -13.24
N LEU A 247 -1.82 12.70 -12.72
CA LEU A 247 -0.55 11.99 -12.72
C LEU A 247 -0.65 10.65 -11.98
N THR A 248 -1.21 10.66 -10.77
CA THR A 248 -1.41 9.46 -9.95
C THR A 248 -2.25 8.41 -10.69
N ARG A 249 -3.35 8.83 -11.32
CA ARG A 249 -4.20 7.94 -12.10
C ARG A 249 -3.49 7.36 -13.32
N ARG A 250 -2.73 8.19 -14.04
CA ARG A 250 -1.97 7.76 -15.21
C ARG A 250 -0.84 6.81 -14.85
N HIS A 251 -0.13 7.09 -13.75
CA HIS A 251 0.87 6.19 -13.17
C HIS A 251 0.23 4.84 -12.83
N TYR A 252 -0.86 4.85 -12.06
CA TYR A 252 -1.58 3.63 -11.71
C TYR A 252 -2.02 2.84 -12.95
N ALA A 253 -2.60 3.48 -13.97
CA ALA A 253 -2.99 2.82 -15.20
C ALA A 253 -1.80 2.16 -15.93
N ALA A 254 -0.63 2.82 -15.93
CA ALA A 254 0.61 2.30 -16.51
C ALA A 254 1.26 1.18 -15.66
N SER A 255 0.96 1.14 -14.36
CA SER A 255 1.53 0.18 -13.39
C SER A 255 0.51 -0.77 -12.79
N ARG A 256 -0.71 -0.86 -13.33
CA ARG A 256 -1.87 -1.51 -12.68
C ARG A 256 -1.67 -3.00 -12.39
N ASP A 257 -0.79 -3.64 -13.15
CA ASP A 257 -0.45 -5.05 -13.02
C ASP A 257 0.72 -5.27 -12.04
N ARG A 258 1.03 -4.28 -11.18
CA ARG A 258 2.12 -4.33 -10.20
C ARG A 258 1.63 -3.83 -8.85
N LEU A 259 1.99 -4.55 -7.79
CA LEU A 259 1.60 -4.20 -6.43
C LEU A 259 2.30 -2.94 -5.93
N MET A 260 3.58 -2.78 -6.27
CA MET A 260 4.33 -1.55 -5.99
C MET A 260 3.70 -0.32 -6.67
N GLY A 261 3.20 -0.47 -7.89
CA GLY A 261 2.51 0.60 -8.59
C GLY A 261 1.21 1.03 -7.90
N LEU A 262 0.42 0.04 -7.44
CA LEU A 262 -0.78 0.29 -6.65
C LEU A 262 -0.47 0.96 -5.30
N LEU A 263 0.57 0.50 -4.61
CA LEU A 263 1.03 1.10 -3.36
C LEU A 263 1.39 2.57 -3.52
N TYR A 264 2.19 2.87 -4.55
CA TYR A 264 2.53 4.22 -4.90
C TYR A 264 1.27 5.06 -5.10
N ALA A 265 0.33 4.61 -5.93
CA ALA A 265 -0.90 5.32 -6.20
C ALA A 265 -1.72 5.58 -4.92
N THR A 266 -1.89 4.58 -4.05
CA THR A 266 -2.60 4.75 -2.77
C THR A 266 -1.93 5.75 -1.84
N SER A 267 -0.59 5.75 -1.76
CA SER A 267 0.17 6.72 -0.99
C SER A 267 -0.01 8.14 -1.54
N ARG A 268 0.07 8.31 -2.87
CA ARG A 268 -0.10 9.61 -3.52
C ARG A 268 -1.49 10.20 -3.33
N ILE A 269 -2.53 9.37 -3.38
CA ILE A 269 -3.90 9.80 -3.09
C ILE A 269 -3.98 10.40 -1.70
N LYS A 270 -3.47 9.69 -0.69
CA LYS A 270 -3.48 10.18 0.69
C LYS A 270 -2.80 11.54 0.82
N PHE A 271 -1.61 11.70 0.26
CA PHE A 271 -0.93 13.00 0.24
C PHE A 271 -1.74 14.09 -0.47
N THR A 272 -2.32 13.78 -1.63
CA THR A 272 -3.13 14.74 -2.39
C THR A 272 -4.39 15.15 -1.63
N LEU A 273 -4.99 14.21 -0.88
CA LEU A 273 -6.15 14.47 -0.02
C LEU A 273 -5.81 15.35 1.18
N GLU A 274 -4.60 15.24 1.76
CA GLU A 274 -4.14 16.19 2.78
C GLU A 274 -3.98 17.60 2.21
N LEU A 275 -3.44 17.73 1.00
CA LEU A 275 -3.38 19.04 0.34
C LEU A 275 -4.77 19.59 0.03
N LEU A 276 -5.73 18.73 -0.33
CA LEU A 276 -7.12 19.14 -0.50
C LEU A 276 -7.75 19.65 0.81
N LYS A 277 -7.46 19.03 1.96
CA LYS A 277 -7.91 19.55 3.26
C LYS A 277 -7.37 20.95 3.47
N GLU A 278 -6.05 21.14 3.30
CA GLU A 278 -5.42 22.46 3.45
C GLU A 278 -6.05 23.50 2.50
N LEU A 279 -6.33 23.09 1.26
CA LEU A 279 -6.98 23.91 0.27
C LEU A 279 -8.40 24.32 0.72
N LEU A 280 -9.20 23.39 1.25
CA LEU A 280 -10.56 23.64 1.76
C LEU A 280 -10.57 24.61 2.95
N GLU A 281 -9.55 24.53 3.80
CA GLU A 281 -9.43 25.36 5.01
C GLU A 281 -9.05 26.81 4.69
N ARG A 282 -8.13 27.00 3.72
CA ARG A 282 -7.49 28.29 3.45
C ARG A 282 -7.95 28.96 2.15
N GLY A 283 -8.37 28.16 1.18
CA GLY A 283 -8.63 28.60 -0.20
C GLY A 283 -10.10 28.89 -0.52
N THR A 284 -10.30 29.45 -1.71
CA THR A 284 -11.60 29.62 -2.37
C THR A 284 -11.56 28.93 -3.75
N PHE A 285 -12.67 28.32 -4.15
CA PHE A 285 -12.84 27.67 -5.46
C PHE A 285 -14.05 28.26 -6.14
N ASP A 286 -13.95 28.45 -7.44
CA ASP A 286 -15.13 28.55 -8.27
C ASP A 286 -15.79 27.16 -8.43
N SER A 287 -17.06 27.17 -8.80
CA SER A 287 -17.87 25.95 -8.97
C SER A 287 -17.37 25.05 -10.11
N THR A 288 -16.65 25.59 -11.10
CA THR A 288 -16.12 24.82 -12.23
C THR A 288 -14.96 23.95 -11.77
N ARG A 289 -13.98 24.56 -11.09
CA ARG A 289 -12.81 23.84 -10.54
C ARG A 289 -13.20 22.82 -9.50
N GLN A 290 -14.19 23.13 -8.67
CA GLN A 290 -14.75 22.16 -7.75
C GLN A 290 -15.35 20.94 -8.46
N ALA A 291 -16.08 21.16 -9.56
CA ALA A 291 -16.65 20.06 -10.34
C ALA A 291 -15.55 19.21 -11.03
N GLU A 292 -14.51 19.86 -11.54
CA GLU A 292 -13.34 19.16 -12.11
C GLU A 292 -12.62 18.30 -11.07
N LEU A 293 -12.42 18.83 -9.86
CA LEU A 293 -11.76 18.11 -8.77
C LEU A 293 -12.59 16.92 -8.29
N SER A 294 -13.91 17.13 -8.13
CA SER A 294 -14.85 16.05 -7.78
C SER A 294 -14.83 14.93 -8.83
N LEU A 295 -14.82 15.30 -10.12
CA LEU A 295 -14.69 14.34 -11.21
C LEU A 295 -13.35 13.59 -11.18
N ALA A 296 -12.24 14.26 -10.87
CA ALA A 296 -10.94 13.61 -10.76
C ALA A 296 -10.87 12.59 -9.61
N LEU A 297 -11.46 12.92 -8.46
CA LEU A 297 -11.57 12.02 -7.31
C LEU A 297 -12.46 10.80 -7.59
N ASP A 298 -13.61 11.01 -8.22
CA ASP A 298 -14.53 9.93 -8.66
C ASP A 298 -13.85 8.97 -9.65
N GLN A 299 -13.06 9.51 -10.58
CA GLN A 299 -12.27 8.71 -11.52
C GLN A 299 -11.23 7.84 -10.80
N ILE A 300 -10.52 8.39 -9.80
CA ILE A 300 -9.55 7.62 -9.00
C ILE A 300 -10.25 6.52 -8.20
N GLU A 301 -11.35 6.87 -7.53
CA GLU A 301 -12.14 5.94 -6.72
C GLU A 301 -12.68 4.77 -7.55
N SER A 302 -13.11 5.03 -8.79
CA SER A 302 -13.63 4.02 -9.71
C SER A 302 -12.57 3.21 -10.45
N GLU A 303 -11.34 3.72 -10.62
CA GLU A 303 -10.29 3.02 -11.37
C GLU A 303 -9.38 2.15 -10.49
N ILE A 304 -9.12 2.54 -9.24
CA ILE A 304 -8.12 1.86 -8.40
C ILE A 304 -8.66 0.55 -7.85
N ARG A 305 -7.98 -0.55 -8.20
CA ARG A 305 -8.39 -1.92 -7.94
C ARG A 305 -7.17 -2.75 -7.59
N LEU A 306 -7.33 -3.66 -6.63
CA LEU A 306 -6.29 -4.58 -6.19
C LEU A 306 -6.19 -5.81 -7.11
N GLY A 307 -7.30 -6.24 -7.71
CA GLY A 307 -7.37 -7.44 -8.54
C GLY A 307 -6.31 -7.48 -9.67
N PRO A 308 -6.18 -6.44 -10.52
CA PRO A 308 -5.18 -6.40 -11.58
C PRO A 308 -3.74 -6.56 -11.06
N ALA A 309 -3.39 -5.89 -9.96
CA ALA A 309 -2.06 -5.97 -9.36
C ALA A 309 -1.74 -7.41 -8.91
N ILE A 310 -2.68 -8.10 -8.25
CA ILE A 310 -2.49 -9.50 -7.84
C ILE A 310 -2.29 -10.43 -9.04
N ARG A 311 -3.01 -10.22 -10.15
CA ARG A 311 -2.81 -11.02 -11.38
C ARG A 311 -1.43 -10.82 -11.97
N GLY A 312 -0.93 -9.59 -11.95
CA GLY A 312 0.42 -9.31 -12.43
C GLY A 312 1.52 -9.85 -11.52
N GLU A 313 1.37 -9.74 -10.20
CA GLU A 313 2.29 -10.37 -9.23
C GLU A 313 2.33 -11.90 -9.41
N LYS A 314 1.16 -12.53 -9.62
CA LYS A 314 1.06 -13.96 -9.96
C LYS A 314 1.90 -14.32 -11.18
N ALA A 315 1.79 -13.53 -12.25
CA ALA A 315 2.51 -13.77 -13.50
C ALA A 315 4.01 -13.52 -13.37
N MET A 316 4.42 -12.46 -12.65
CA MET A 316 5.83 -12.16 -12.35
C MET A 316 6.47 -13.27 -11.51
N ALA A 317 5.81 -13.69 -10.42
CA ALA A 317 6.33 -14.73 -9.54
C ALA A 317 6.44 -16.08 -10.25
N LEU A 318 5.45 -16.49 -11.05
CA LEU A 318 5.54 -17.75 -11.79
C LEU A 318 6.70 -17.73 -12.80
N THR A 319 6.87 -16.61 -13.51
CA THR A 319 7.99 -16.42 -14.45
C THR A 319 9.34 -16.51 -13.75
N ALA A 320 9.48 -15.85 -12.60
CA ALA A 320 10.70 -15.92 -11.80
C ALA A 320 10.98 -17.35 -11.30
N ILE A 321 9.95 -18.09 -10.87
CA ILE A 321 10.09 -19.49 -10.42
C ILE A 321 10.56 -20.39 -11.57
N GLU A 322 9.93 -20.34 -12.75
CA GLU A 322 10.36 -21.15 -13.90
C GLU A 322 11.81 -20.86 -14.29
N ASN A 323 12.17 -19.57 -14.41
CA ASN A 323 13.54 -19.19 -14.78
C ASN A 323 14.56 -19.59 -13.70
N PHE A 324 14.20 -19.49 -12.42
CA PHE A 324 15.06 -19.94 -11.32
C PHE A 324 15.36 -21.45 -11.42
N LEU A 325 14.37 -22.26 -11.79
CA LEU A 325 14.54 -23.71 -11.99
C LEU A 325 15.42 -24.01 -13.21
N ASP A 326 15.25 -23.25 -14.29
CA ASP A 326 16.02 -23.43 -15.52
C ASP A 326 17.48 -23.02 -15.36
N GLN A 327 17.76 -21.98 -14.57
CA GLN A 327 19.12 -21.52 -14.29
C GLN A 327 19.85 -22.37 -13.23
N GLY A 328 19.18 -23.35 -12.60
CA GLY A 328 19.79 -24.26 -11.63
C GLY A 328 19.76 -23.80 -10.17
N GLY A 329 18.90 -22.82 -9.84
CA GLY A 329 18.64 -22.36 -8.48
C GLY A 329 19.71 -21.48 -7.83
N PHE A 330 19.77 -21.45 -6.49
CA PHE A 330 20.64 -20.58 -5.67
C PHE A 330 22.16 -20.79 -5.84
N GLY A 331 22.59 -21.64 -6.77
CA GLY A 331 24.00 -21.84 -7.08
C GLY A 331 24.26 -21.68 -8.58
N ARG A 332 25.14 -20.74 -8.96
CA ARG A 332 25.68 -20.57 -10.33
C ARG A 332 26.38 -21.79 -10.93
N ARG A 333 26.39 -22.94 -10.23
CA ARG A 333 26.83 -24.20 -10.82
C ARG A 333 25.61 -24.84 -11.44
N PRO A 334 25.51 -24.93 -12.79
CA PRO A 334 24.46 -25.71 -13.42
C PRO A 334 24.47 -27.06 -12.73
N VAL A 335 23.35 -27.41 -12.10
CA VAL A 335 23.26 -28.59 -11.25
C VAL A 335 23.56 -29.79 -12.13
N LYS A 336 24.82 -30.25 -12.13
CA LYS A 336 25.26 -31.49 -12.76
C LYS A 336 24.54 -32.72 -12.17
N ASN A 337 23.69 -32.53 -11.17
CA ASN A 337 22.81 -33.56 -10.62
C ASN A 337 21.41 -33.45 -11.26
N SER A 338 21.31 -33.78 -12.55
CA SER A 338 20.02 -33.97 -13.25
C SER A 338 19.05 -34.83 -12.44
N ILE A 339 19.57 -35.81 -11.70
CA ILE A 339 18.80 -36.71 -10.83
C ILE A 339 18.03 -35.96 -9.74
N LEU A 340 18.66 -35.02 -9.02
CA LEU A 340 17.97 -34.31 -7.94
C LEU A 340 16.88 -33.39 -8.49
N ARG A 341 17.15 -32.71 -9.61
CA ARG A 341 16.14 -31.90 -10.32
C ARG A 341 14.96 -32.77 -10.72
N THR A 342 15.20 -33.91 -11.36
CA THR A 342 14.14 -34.85 -11.74
C THR A 342 13.30 -35.27 -10.54
N LEU A 343 13.92 -35.60 -9.40
CA LEU A 343 13.19 -36.03 -8.20
C LEU A 343 12.32 -34.92 -7.57
N VAL A 344 12.69 -33.64 -7.73
CA VAL A 344 11.98 -32.50 -7.14
C VAL A 344 10.98 -31.84 -8.11
N GLU A 345 11.13 -32.01 -9.42
CA GLU A 345 10.22 -31.48 -10.46
C GLU A 345 8.73 -31.69 -10.16
N PRO A 346 8.25 -32.91 -9.83
CA PRO A 346 6.82 -33.13 -9.56
C PRO A 346 6.28 -32.29 -8.41
N VAL A 347 7.09 -32.08 -7.37
CA VAL A 347 6.75 -31.22 -6.24
C VAL A 347 6.56 -29.78 -6.71
N VAL A 348 7.49 -29.30 -7.51
CA VAL A 348 7.47 -27.92 -7.99
C VAL A 348 6.26 -27.66 -8.90
N TRP A 349 5.93 -28.59 -9.80
CA TRP A 349 4.76 -28.45 -10.66
C TRP A 349 3.45 -28.46 -9.89
N LEU A 350 3.30 -29.32 -8.88
CA LEU A 350 2.13 -29.30 -7.99
C LEU A 350 2.05 -27.98 -7.20
N ASN A 351 3.18 -27.49 -6.70
CA ASN A 351 3.27 -26.20 -6.00
C ASN A 351 2.87 -25.03 -6.91
N GLN A 352 3.29 -25.03 -8.18
CA GLN A 352 2.90 -24.02 -9.16
C GLN A 352 1.40 -24.07 -9.46
N ALA A 353 0.82 -25.27 -9.63
CA ALA A 353 -0.62 -25.43 -9.85
C ALA A 353 -1.42 -24.87 -8.67
N ASN A 354 -1.01 -25.17 -7.43
CA ASN A 354 -1.68 -24.68 -6.23
C ASN A 354 -1.48 -23.18 -6.02
N TYR A 355 -0.28 -22.66 -6.31
CA TYR A 355 -0.01 -21.23 -6.28
C TYR A 355 -0.90 -20.47 -7.27
N LEU A 356 -1.03 -20.97 -8.50
CA LEU A 356 -1.89 -20.37 -9.53
C LEU A 356 -3.36 -20.31 -9.11
N ARG A 357 -3.89 -21.37 -8.48
CA ARG A 357 -5.26 -21.39 -7.96
C ARG A 357 -5.46 -20.35 -6.86
N ALA A 358 -4.62 -20.40 -5.82
CA ALA A 358 -4.71 -19.50 -4.68
C ALA A 358 -4.62 -18.02 -5.09
N MET A 359 -3.65 -17.65 -5.93
CA MET A 359 -3.51 -16.27 -6.41
C MET A 359 -4.66 -15.83 -7.32
N SER A 360 -5.25 -16.76 -8.10
CA SER A 360 -6.40 -16.43 -8.97
C SER A 360 -7.69 -16.26 -8.18
N ALA A 361 -7.91 -17.08 -7.15
CA ALA A 361 -8.98 -16.87 -6.18
C ALA A 361 -8.80 -15.51 -5.51
N GLN A 362 -7.60 -15.23 -4.99
CA GLN A 362 -7.28 -13.96 -4.35
C GLN A 362 -7.51 -12.76 -5.26
N ALA A 363 -7.11 -12.82 -6.53
CA ALA A 363 -7.37 -11.77 -7.52
C ALA A 363 -8.86 -11.59 -7.84
N THR A 364 -9.65 -12.66 -7.81
CA THR A 364 -11.10 -12.63 -8.10
C THR A 364 -11.88 -11.86 -7.03
N TYR A 365 -11.46 -11.98 -5.77
CA TYR A 365 -12.14 -11.35 -4.64
C TYR A 365 -11.39 -10.14 -4.05
N ALA A 366 -10.27 -9.75 -4.66
CA ALA A 366 -9.46 -8.62 -4.23
C ALA A 366 -10.27 -7.32 -4.11
N ASP A 367 -11.19 -7.13 -5.06
CA ASP A 367 -12.01 -5.92 -5.22
C ASP A 367 -13.43 -6.08 -4.66
N ARG A 368 -13.75 -7.21 -4.00
CA ARG A 368 -15.02 -7.41 -3.32
C ARG A 368 -14.84 -7.17 -1.83
N TYR A 369 -15.73 -6.37 -1.25
CA TYR A 369 -15.59 -5.88 0.12
C TYR A 369 -16.78 -6.19 1.02
N ASP A 370 -17.83 -6.81 0.47
CA ASP A 370 -18.95 -7.32 1.26
C ASP A 370 -18.55 -8.53 2.11
N ASP A 371 -19.29 -8.73 3.22
CA ASP A 371 -19.05 -9.85 4.16
C ASP A 371 -19.20 -11.22 3.47
N GLU A 372 -20.04 -11.30 2.44
CA GLU A 372 -20.24 -12.50 1.63
C GLU A 372 -18.98 -12.87 0.85
N ALA A 373 -18.30 -11.89 0.24
CA ALA A 373 -17.05 -12.08 -0.46
C ALA A 373 -15.92 -12.43 0.49
N ARG A 374 -15.90 -11.88 1.71
CA ARG A 374 -14.94 -12.30 2.73
C ARG A 374 -15.14 -13.77 3.11
N ALA A 375 -16.39 -14.17 3.38
CA ALA A 375 -16.72 -15.55 3.70
C ALA A 375 -16.42 -16.49 2.52
N ALA A 376 -16.70 -16.07 1.29
CA ALA A 376 -16.38 -16.84 0.08
C ALA A 376 -14.87 -16.98 -0.15
N ILE A 377 -14.07 -15.94 0.11
CA ILE A 377 -12.60 -16.03 0.09
C ILE A 377 -12.14 -17.04 1.12
N GLU A 378 -12.62 -16.94 2.36
CA GLU A 378 -12.19 -17.80 3.45
C GLU A 378 -12.58 -19.26 3.16
N GLU A 379 -13.81 -19.52 2.70
CA GLU A 379 -14.26 -20.86 2.32
C GLU A 379 -13.48 -21.42 1.10
N GLU A 380 -13.27 -20.62 0.05
CA GLU A 380 -12.51 -21.06 -1.12
C GLU A 380 -11.03 -21.27 -0.78
N TYR A 381 -10.46 -20.38 0.04
CA TYR A 381 -9.12 -20.52 0.59
C TYR A 381 -9.00 -21.78 1.44
N GLU A 382 -9.88 -22.01 2.40
CA GLU A 382 -9.90 -23.24 3.21
C GLU A 382 -10.05 -24.47 2.30
N ARG A 383 -10.94 -24.43 1.30
CA ARG A 383 -11.13 -25.55 0.36
C ARG A 383 -9.88 -25.83 -0.47
N GLU A 384 -9.18 -24.80 -0.93
CA GLU A 384 -7.97 -24.92 -1.76
C GLU A 384 -6.69 -25.19 -0.94
N THR A 385 -6.63 -24.71 0.31
CA THR A 385 -5.46 -24.81 1.18
C THR A 385 -5.53 -25.92 2.22
N ALA A 386 -6.71 -26.43 2.58
CA ALA A 386 -6.86 -27.61 3.43
C ALA A 386 -6.03 -28.82 2.94
N PRO A 387 -5.90 -29.10 1.62
CA PRO A 387 -4.98 -30.13 1.13
C PRO A 387 -3.50 -29.86 1.42
N LEU A 388 -3.09 -28.57 1.48
CA LEU A 388 -1.71 -28.12 1.73
C LEU A 388 -1.35 -28.12 3.23
N GLU A 389 -2.34 -28.02 4.10
CA GLU A 389 -2.19 -28.09 5.56
C GLU A 389 -1.99 -29.50 6.09
N SER A 390 -2.21 -30.53 5.25
CA SER A 390 -1.91 -31.90 5.65
C SER A 390 -0.42 -32.07 5.99
N PRO A 391 -0.07 -32.70 7.14
CA PRO A 391 1.32 -32.89 7.57
C PRO A 391 2.23 -33.55 6.52
N ASP A 392 1.62 -34.34 5.63
CA ASP A 392 2.31 -35.14 4.61
C ASP A 392 2.64 -34.33 3.34
N VAL A 393 1.81 -33.37 2.95
CA VAL A 393 2.04 -32.48 1.80
C VAL A 393 2.88 -31.27 2.20
N GLY A 394 2.73 -30.81 3.44
CA GLY A 394 3.34 -29.61 3.98
C GLY A 394 4.87 -29.52 3.94
N ARG A 395 5.58 -30.65 3.89
CA ARG A 395 7.05 -30.65 3.83
C ARG A 395 7.62 -30.29 2.46
N TYR A 396 6.80 -30.38 1.41
CA TYR A 396 7.24 -30.22 0.03
C TYR A 396 6.78 -28.89 -0.60
N THR A 397 5.96 -28.10 0.11
CA THR A 397 5.36 -26.85 -0.36
C THR A 397 6.15 -25.60 0.06
N VAL A 398 7.45 -25.69 0.28
CA VAL A 398 8.26 -24.58 0.84
C VAL A 398 8.09 -23.27 0.06
N LEU A 399 8.12 -23.31 -1.28
CA LEU A 399 7.92 -22.13 -2.12
C LEU A 399 6.49 -21.56 -2.01
N THR A 400 5.47 -22.40 -2.07
CA THR A 400 4.07 -21.98 -1.93
C THR A 400 3.81 -21.43 -0.53
N ARG A 401 4.36 -22.04 0.51
CA ARG A 401 4.28 -21.56 1.90
C ARG A 401 5.00 -20.24 2.10
N MET A 402 6.19 -20.07 1.52
CA MET A 402 6.89 -18.78 1.58
C MET A 402 6.10 -17.70 0.85
N ALA A 403 5.64 -17.99 -0.36
CA ALA A 403 4.81 -17.06 -1.12
C ALA A 403 3.52 -16.73 -0.37
N GLN A 404 2.84 -17.71 0.23
CA GLN A 404 1.61 -17.48 1.00
C GLN A 404 1.88 -16.73 2.31
N ALA A 405 2.87 -17.15 3.10
CA ALA A 405 3.21 -16.52 4.37
C ALA A 405 3.65 -15.07 4.21
N VAL A 406 4.33 -14.73 3.10
CA VAL A 406 4.71 -13.36 2.79
C VAL A 406 3.54 -12.62 2.13
N LEU A 407 2.94 -13.14 1.07
CA LEU A 407 1.95 -12.39 0.27
C LEU A 407 0.60 -12.23 0.97
N GLN A 408 0.13 -13.19 1.78
CA GLN A 408 -1.21 -13.13 2.35
C GLN A 408 -1.36 -11.97 3.35
N PRO A 409 -0.50 -11.82 4.38
CA PRO A 409 -0.60 -10.67 5.29
C PRO A 409 -0.44 -9.34 4.56
N THR A 410 0.51 -9.27 3.63
CA THR A 410 0.76 -8.04 2.88
C THR A 410 -0.43 -7.70 1.97
N THR A 411 -1.08 -8.69 1.36
CA THR A 411 -2.26 -8.42 0.54
C THR A 411 -3.47 -7.97 1.36
N ALA A 412 -3.65 -8.51 2.58
CA ALA A 412 -4.69 -8.00 3.48
C ALA A 412 -4.44 -6.52 3.85
N GLN A 413 -3.18 -6.17 4.12
CA GLN A 413 -2.77 -4.77 4.36
C GLN A 413 -3.02 -3.89 3.12
N PHE A 414 -2.63 -4.35 1.92
CA PHE A 414 -2.88 -3.62 0.68
C PHE A 414 -4.36 -3.46 0.38
N LYS A 415 -5.17 -4.49 0.65
CA LYS A 415 -6.63 -4.40 0.53
C LYS A 415 -7.17 -3.30 1.44
N GLY A 416 -6.74 -3.26 2.70
CA GLY A 416 -7.10 -2.18 3.64
C GLY A 416 -6.68 -0.80 3.15
N ALA A 417 -5.46 -0.65 2.65
CA ALA A 417 -4.94 0.63 2.15
C ALA A 417 -5.70 1.13 0.90
N VAL A 418 -6.02 0.23 -0.04
CA VAL A 418 -6.79 0.56 -1.25
C VAL A 418 -8.21 0.97 -0.90
N VAL A 419 -8.87 0.24 -0.01
CA VAL A 419 -10.20 0.58 0.49
C VAL A 419 -10.20 1.95 1.14
N ALA A 420 -9.28 2.17 2.09
CA ALA A 420 -9.17 3.44 2.79
C ALA A 420 -8.97 4.61 1.82
N ALA A 421 -8.06 4.47 0.84
CA ALA A 421 -7.85 5.51 -0.16
C ALA A 421 -9.11 5.81 -0.99
N ARG A 422 -9.92 4.80 -1.33
CA ARG A 422 -11.18 4.97 -2.07
C ARG A 422 -12.28 5.60 -1.21
N ASP A 423 -12.40 5.19 0.05
CA ASP A 423 -13.32 5.79 1.01
C ASP A 423 -12.98 7.26 1.28
N GLU A 424 -11.69 7.58 1.43
CA GLU A 424 -11.21 8.95 1.60
C GLU A 424 -11.49 9.80 0.35
N CYS A 425 -11.36 9.26 -0.88
CA CYS A 425 -11.78 9.96 -2.10
C CYS A 425 -13.29 10.24 -2.10
N SER A 426 -14.11 9.25 -1.72
CA SER A 426 -15.56 9.41 -1.59
C SER A 426 -15.94 10.48 -0.55
N ALA A 427 -15.27 10.47 0.59
CA ALA A 427 -15.44 11.46 1.64
C ALA A 427 -15.01 12.86 1.19
N ALA A 428 -13.90 12.98 0.44
CA ALA A 428 -13.43 14.23 -0.13
C ALA A 428 -14.43 14.82 -1.16
N CYS A 429 -15.05 14.00 -2.01
CA CYS A 429 -16.14 14.43 -2.89
C CYS A 429 -17.32 15.02 -2.10
N ALA A 430 -17.74 14.36 -1.02
CA ALA A 430 -18.79 14.87 -0.15
C ALA A 430 -18.35 16.16 0.58
N ALA A 431 -17.07 16.28 0.97
CA ALA A 431 -16.52 17.46 1.63
C ALA A 431 -16.51 18.67 0.69
N LEU A 432 -16.18 18.48 -0.59
CA LEU A 432 -16.32 19.50 -1.62
C LEU A 432 -17.77 19.98 -1.70
N ALA A 433 -18.74 19.06 -1.76
CA ALA A 433 -20.16 19.40 -1.84
C ALA A 433 -20.66 20.17 -0.59
N VAL A 434 -20.20 19.79 0.60
CA VAL A 434 -20.45 20.52 1.86
C VAL A 434 -19.87 21.94 1.79
N ASP A 435 -18.63 22.09 1.31
CA ASP A 435 -17.97 23.39 1.22
C ASP A 435 -18.66 24.32 0.19
N ALA A 436 -19.10 23.79 -0.96
CA ALA A 436 -19.96 24.52 -1.90
C ALA A 436 -21.24 25.02 -1.22
N PHE A 437 -21.96 24.13 -0.54
CA PHE A 437 -23.19 24.49 0.17
C PHE A 437 -22.93 25.60 1.20
N ARG A 438 -21.83 25.49 1.96
CA ARG A 438 -21.43 26.50 2.94
C ARG A 438 -21.21 27.86 2.31
N ARG A 439 -20.52 27.92 1.17
CA ARG A 439 -20.24 29.17 0.45
C ARG A 439 -21.51 29.78 -0.14
N GLU A 440 -22.40 28.96 -0.69
CA GLU A 440 -23.67 29.44 -1.26
C GLU A 440 -24.63 29.95 -0.16
N ARG A 441 -24.73 29.24 0.97
CA ARG A 441 -25.75 29.48 2.00
C ARG A 441 -25.25 30.23 3.22
N GLY A 442 -23.95 30.47 3.32
CA GLY A 442 -23.32 31.08 4.50
C GLY A 442 -23.41 30.22 5.76
N ARG A 443 -23.71 28.92 5.66
CA ARG A 443 -23.76 27.99 6.80
C ARG A 443 -23.49 26.56 6.38
N LEU A 444 -22.99 25.74 7.29
CA LEU A 444 -22.88 24.31 7.07
C LEU A 444 -24.27 23.65 6.93
N PRO A 445 -24.40 22.58 6.12
CA PRO A 445 -25.61 21.77 6.09
C PRO A 445 -25.79 21.04 7.43
N LYS A 446 -27.05 20.75 7.79
CA LYS A 446 -27.42 19.95 8.97
C LYS A 446 -27.21 18.46 8.75
N SER A 447 -27.31 18.01 7.51
CA SER A 447 -27.05 16.65 7.06
C SER A 447 -26.62 16.64 5.60
N LEU A 448 -26.02 15.55 5.13
CA LEU A 448 -25.64 15.39 3.72
C LEU A 448 -26.85 15.46 2.76
N ASP A 449 -28.05 15.09 3.22
CA ASP A 449 -29.29 15.19 2.43
C ASP A 449 -29.69 16.64 2.10
N GLU A 450 -29.24 17.62 2.89
CA GLU A 450 -29.60 19.03 2.70
C GLU A 450 -28.89 19.67 1.49
N ILE A 451 -27.73 19.14 1.09
CA ILE A 451 -26.91 19.65 -0.02
C ILE A 451 -27.68 19.60 -1.36
N GLY A 452 -28.67 18.73 -1.46
CA GLY A 452 -29.51 18.56 -2.63
C GLY A 452 -28.83 17.80 -3.76
N ARG A 453 -29.64 17.18 -4.63
CA ARG A 453 -29.17 16.29 -5.71
C ARG A 453 -28.37 16.99 -6.81
N GLY A 454 -28.39 18.34 -6.85
CA GLY A 454 -27.66 19.11 -7.85
C GLY A 454 -26.15 19.12 -7.63
N ALA A 455 -25.71 19.29 -6.38
CA ALA A 455 -24.29 19.31 -6.02
C ALA A 455 -23.75 17.91 -5.68
N MET A 456 -24.63 17.00 -5.25
CA MET A 456 -24.28 15.62 -4.92
C MET A 456 -25.41 14.70 -5.39
N PRO A 457 -25.32 14.11 -6.61
CA PRO A 457 -26.41 13.30 -7.19
C PRO A 457 -26.85 12.16 -6.29
N GLN A 458 -25.88 11.56 -5.59
CA GLN A 458 -26.04 10.50 -4.60
C GLN A 458 -25.04 10.76 -3.46
N ILE A 459 -25.48 10.53 -2.21
CA ILE A 459 -24.57 10.48 -1.07
C ILE A 459 -23.62 9.29 -1.28
N PRO A 460 -22.29 9.50 -1.30
CA PRO A 460 -21.34 8.42 -1.43
C PRO A 460 -21.53 7.38 -0.33
N ARG A 461 -21.27 6.13 -0.68
CA ARG A 461 -21.38 4.99 0.24
C ARG A 461 -19.98 4.49 0.55
N ASP A 462 -19.79 4.04 1.79
CA ASP A 462 -18.63 3.28 2.24
C ASP A 462 -18.39 2.11 1.27
N VAL A 463 -17.17 2.00 0.76
CA VAL A 463 -16.74 0.99 -0.22
C VAL A 463 -16.83 -0.43 0.38
N VAL A 464 -16.68 -0.57 1.70
CA VAL A 464 -16.75 -1.85 2.41
C VAL A 464 -18.18 -2.29 2.62
N ARG A 465 -19.00 -1.42 3.23
CA ARG A 465 -20.33 -1.83 3.73
C ARG A 465 -21.48 -1.41 2.82
N GLY A 466 -21.24 -0.49 1.89
CA GLY A 466 -22.30 0.16 1.14
C GLY A 466 -23.21 1.06 2.00
N GLU A 467 -22.81 1.33 3.25
CA GLU A 467 -23.51 2.23 4.17
C GLU A 467 -23.25 3.69 3.75
N SER A 468 -24.18 4.60 4.03
CA SER A 468 -23.95 6.03 3.76
C SER A 468 -22.82 6.56 4.64
N LEU A 469 -22.01 7.48 4.10
CA LEU A 469 -21.02 8.21 4.89
C LEU A 469 -21.68 9.00 6.02
N VAL A 470 -20.98 9.09 7.16
CA VAL A 470 -21.43 9.85 8.32
C VAL A 470 -20.81 11.23 8.30
N TYR A 471 -21.67 12.24 8.46
CA TYR A 471 -21.30 13.64 8.53
C TYR A 471 -21.44 14.15 9.95
N LEU A 472 -20.33 14.62 10.50
CA LEU A 472 -20.21 15.13 11.86
C LEU A 472 -19.85 16.61 11.78
N VAL A 473 -20.54 17.45 12.56
CA VAL A 473 -20.30 18.90 12.61
C VAL A 473 -19.87 19.29 14.01
N ASP A 474 -18.82 20.11 14.11
CA ASP A 474 -18.38 20.71 15.36
C ASP A 474 -18.31 22.26 15.24
N ARG A 475 -17.82 22.93 16.28
CA ARG A 475 -17.69 24.41 16.30
C ARG A 475 -16.59 24.94 15.38
N ASN A 476 -15.69 24.09 14.90
CA ASN A 476 -14.55 24.48 14.07
C ASN A 476 -14.76 24.05 12.62
N GLY A 477 -15.56 23.01 12.33
CA GLY A 477 -15.81 22.58 10.97
C GLY A 477 -16.64 21.30 10.92
N PHE A 478 -16.21 20.37 10.09
CA PHE A 478 -16.91 19.10 9.91
C PHE A 478 -15.94 17.95 9.62
N ALA A 479 -16.42 16.74 9.81
CA ALA A 479 -15.75 15.51 9.41
C ALA A 479 -16.73 14.63 8.61
N ILE A 480 -16.20 13.96 7.58
CA ILE A 480 -16.90 12.93 6.82
C ILE A 480 -16.11 11.64 6.95
N CYS A 481 -16.75 10.58 7.41
CA CYS A 481 -16.09 9.30 7.64
C CYS A 481 -17.03 8.12 7.36
N PRO A 482 -16.49 6.92 7.13
CA PRO A 482 -17.26 5.69 7.10
C PRO A 482 -18.01 5.45 8.42
N ALA A 483 -19.19 4.83 8.36
CA ALA A 483 -20.05 4.64 9.54
C ALA A 483 -19.38 3.84 10.68
N LYS A 484 -18.51 2.89 10.34
CA LYS A 484 -17.72 2.12 11.31
C LYS A 484 -16.79 3.01 12.15
N GLU A 485 -16.31 4.10 11.57
CA GLU A 485 -15.39 5.02 12.25
C GLU A 485 -16.10 6.15 12.99
N ALA A 486 -17.34 6.44 12.60
CA ALA A 486 -18.14 7.51 13.21
C ALA A 486 -18.29 7.40 14.73
N ASP A 487 -18.43 6.18 15.28
CA ASP A 487 -18.49 5.98 16.74
C ASP A 487 -17.19 6.35 17.45
N ARG A 488 -16.04 6.05 16.81
CA ARG A 488 -14.72 6.40 17.35
C ARG A 488 -14.44 7.88 17.21
N GLU A 489 -14.74 8.43 16.04
CA GLU A 489 -14.54 9.86 15.74
C GLU A 489 -15.50 10.73 16.56
N GLY A 490 -16.76 10.32 16.73
CA GLY A 490 -17.72 11.01 17.59
C GLY A 490 -17.27 11.07 19.04
N LYS A 491 -16.70 9.98 19.58
CA LYS A 491 -16.09 9.97 20.91
C LYS A 491 -14.86 10.88 20.99
N ARG A 492 -14.02 10.91 19.94
CA ARG A 492 -12.86 11.81 19.86
C ARG A 492 -13.28 13.27 19.84
N LEU A 493 -14.25 13.63 19.01
CA LEU A 493 -14.80 14.99 18.93
C LEU A 493 -15.42 15.41 20.26
N ALA A 494 -16.16 14.52 20.92
CA ALA A 494 -16.70 14.79 22.25
C ALA A 494 -15.59 15.08 23.28
N LYS A 495 -14.51 14.28 23.27
CA LYS A 495 -13.34 14.47 24.15
C LYS A 495 -12.63 15.80 23.88
N LEU A 496 -12.38 16.15 22.61
CA LEU A 496 -11.75 17.42 22.23
C LEU A 496 -12.60 18.64 22.66
N VAL A 497 -13.93 18.51 22.60
CA VAL A 497 -14.84 19.56 23.09
C VAL A 497 -14.78 19.69 24.61
N GLU A 498 -14.71 18.56 25.34
CA GLU A 498 -14.56 18.54 26.79
C GLU A 498 -13.25 19.18 27.24
N GLU A 499 -12.11 18.71 26.71
CA GLU A 499 -10.76 19.23 27.02
C GLU A 499 -10.67 20.74 26.76
N ARG A 500 -11.24 21.22 25.66
CA ARG A 500 -11.23 22.65 25.33
C ARG A 500 -12.13 23.48 26.27
N ASN A 501 -13.28 22.96 26.68
CA ASN A 501 -14.13 23.62 27.67
C ASN A 501 -13.43 23.67 29.04
N GLU A 502 -12.65 22.65 29.39
CA GLU A 502 -11.82 22.65 30.59
C GLU A 502 -10.73 23.72 30.54
N VAL A 503 -9.99 23.83 29.42
CA VAL A 503 -8.96 24.86 29.23
C VAL A 503 -9.57 26.27 29.26
N ALA A 504 -10.70 26.49 28.58
CA ALA A 504 -11.40 27.78 28.62
C ALA A 504 -11.88 28.11 30.05
N GLY A 505 -12.44 27.14 30.76
CA GLY A 505 -12.87 27.29 32.14
C GLY A 505 -11.71 27.42 33.14
N ALA A 506 -10.53 26.90 32.83
CA ALA A 506 -9.31 27.10 33.62
C ALA A 506 -8.75 28.51 33.44
N GLY A 507 -8.75 29.04 32.21
CA GLY A 507 -8.38 30.42 31.91
C GLY A 507 -9.26 31.45 32.63
N ASP A 508 -10.58 31.22 32.67
CA ASP A 508 -11.50 32.07 33.42
C ASP A 508 -11.30 31.96 34.93
N ARG A 509 -11.04 30.75 35.47
CA ARG A 509 -10.71 30.56 36.89
C ARG A 509 -9.39 31.22 37.29
N ALA A 510 -8.37 31.19 36.42
CA ALA A 510 -7.10 31.87 36.64
C ALA A 510 -7.28 33.40 36.62
N ARG A 511 -8.11 33.94 35.73
CA ARG A 511 -8.46 35.38 35.70
C ARG A 511 -9.27 35.83 36.92
N VAL A 512 -10.20 35.00 37.41
CA VAL A 512 -10.96 35.30 38.64
C VAL A 512 -10.03 35.29 39.85
N LYS A 513 -9.12 34.31 39.98
CA LYS A 513 -8.11 34.28 41.06
C LYS A 513 -7.11 35.45 40.98
N ALA A 514 -6.69 35.84 39.78
CA ALA A 514 -5.81 37.01 39.60
C ALA A 514 -6.52 38.33 39.91
N ARG A 515 -7.84 38.39 39.76
CA ARG A 515 -8.65 39.58 40.06
C ARG A 515 -8.99 39.70 41.54
N ASP A 516 -9.10 38.58 42.25
CA ASP A 516 -9.40 38.53 43.69
C ASP A 516 -8.14 38.51 44.58
N GLY A 517 -6.93 38.47 43.99
CA GLY A 517 -5.67 38.28 44.70
C GLY A 517 -4.68 39.45 44.67
N ASN A 518 -5.07 40.64 44.22
CA ASN A 518 -4.16 41.79 44.17
C ASN A 518 -4.34 42.71 45.38
N ASP A 519 -4.03 42.18 46.56
CA ASP A 519 -3.54 42.92 47.70
C ASP A 519 -2.41 42.07 48.31
N ASP A 520 -1.18 42.57 48.16
CA ASP A 520 0.05 42.19 48.84
C ASP A 520 0.92 41.02 48.29
N GLU A 521 2.18 41.41 48.02
CA GLU A 521 3.46 40.66 48.06
C GLU A 521 4.10 40.09 46.77
N ASP A 522 5.35 40.56 46.57
CA ASP A 522 6.36 40.12 45.62
C ASP A 522 6.65 38.61 45.74
N GLY A 523 6.40 37.84 44.68
CA GLY A 523 6.80 36.42 44.62
C GLY A 523 6.86 35.89 43.20
N ASP A 524 8.07 35.57 42.75
CA ASP A 524 8.36 34.93 41.46
C ASP A 524 7.57 33.61 41.30
N VAL A 525 6.71 33.53 40.29
CA VAL A 525 6.01 32.31 39.89
C VAL A 525 6.76 31.66 38.73
N PRO A 526 7.11 30.36 38.79
CA PRO A 526 7.80 29.67 37.71
C PRO A 526 6.86 29.36 36.53
N GLU A 527 7.38 29.56 35.31
CA GLU A 527 6.73 29.25 34.04
C GLU A 527 6.63 27.74 33.77
N ASN A 528 5.43 27.35 33.29
CA ASN A 528 5.12 26.30 32.31
C ASN A 528 5.58 24.84 32.57
N GLU A 529 4.67 24.03 33.11
CA GLU A 529 4.54 22.62 32.74
C GLU A 529 3.39 22.47 31.73
N GLU A 530 3.73 22.26 30.45
CA GLU A 530 2.76 21.84 29.43
C GLU A 530 2.36 20.38 29.66
N ALA A 531 1.05 20.13 29.72
CA ALA A 531 0.50 18.77 29.81
C ALA A 531 0.70 18.02 28.48
N PRO A 532 0.95 16.69 28.52
CA PRO A 532 1.17 15.91 27.31
C PRO A 532 -0.13 15.71 26.53
N GLU A 533 -0.17 16.20 25.29
CA GLU A 533 -1.15 15.81 24.28
C GLU A 533 -0.99 14.31 23.97
N VAL A 534 -2.08 13.56 24.11
CA VAL A 534 -2.15 12.17 23.65
C VAL A 534 -3.07 12.14 22.44
N ASP A 535 -2.47 12.20 21.25
CA ASP A 535 -3.18 12.05 19.99
C ASP A 535 -3.22 10.57 19.58
N VAL A 536 -4.44 10.05 19.39
CA VAL A 536 -4.68 8.72 18.83
C VAL A 536 -5.25 8.92 17.43
N PHE A 537 -4.47 8.52 16.43
CA PHE A 537 -4.78 8.65 15.00
C PHE A 537 -5.92 7.71 14.58
N LEU A 538 -6.85 8.20 13.75
CA LEU A 538 -7.87 7.39 13.07
C LEU A 538 -7.71 7.59 11.55
N PRO A 539 -7.30 6.55 10.80
CA PRO A 539 -6.71 6.72 9.47
C PRO A 539 -7.67 7.05 8.32
N SER A 540 -9.01 7.15 8.50
CA SER A 540 -9.92 7.38 7.35
C SER A 540 -10.96 8.50 7.48
N ALA A 541 -10.92 9.31 8.55
CA ALA A 541 -11.80 10.48 8.65
C ALA A 541 -11.26 11.64 7.79
N PHE A 542 -12.06 12.11 6.82
CA PHE A 542 -11.77 13.35 6.10
C PHE A 542 -12.29 14.54 6.92
N ARG A 543 -11.40 15.18 7.66
CA ARG A 543 -11.71 16.32 8.53
C ARG A 543 -11.29 17.63 7.87
N VAL A 544 -12.17 18.63 7.94
CA VAL A 544 -11.90 20.00 7.49
C VAL A 544 -12.14 20.95 8.66
N VAL A 545 -11.12 21.70 9.05
CA VAL A 545 -11.17 22.63 10.18
C VAL A 545 -11.16 24.08 9.68
N TYR A 546 -12.28 24.79 9.84
CA TYR A 546 -12.35 26.20 9.50
C TYR A 546 -11.85 27.09 10.64
N PRO A 547 -11.06 28.14 10.35
CA PRO A 547 -10.66 29.11 11.36
C PRO A 547 -11.88 29.85 11.92
N VAL A 548 -11.88 30.12 13.23
CA VAL A 548 -13.00 30.74 13.99
C VAL A 548 -13.48 32.05 13.36
N ALA A 549 -12.56 32.85 12.80
CA ALA A 549 -12.88 34.11 12.13
C ALA A 549 -13.78 33.93 10.89
N SER A 550 -13.70 32.79 10.19
CA SER A 550 -14.54 32.49 9.03
C SER A 550 -16.00 32.21 9.42
N GLN A 551 -16.25 31.66 10.60
CA GLN A 551 -17.59 31.33 11.08
C GLN A 551 -18.35 32.54 11.64
N ALA A 552 -17.64 33.52 12.21
CA ALA A 552 -18.25 34.75 12.71
C ALA A 552 -18.94 35.57 11.59
N ASN A 553 -18.34 35.61 10.40
CA ASN A 553 -18.92 36.32 9.25
C ASN A 553 -20.17 35.62 8.69
N ALA A 554 -20.22 34.29 8.77
CA ALA A 554 -21.35 33.46 8.36
C ALA A 554 -22.58 33.65 9.27
N ALA A 555 -22.37 33.72 10.60
CA ALA A 555 -23.46 33.93 11.57
C ALA A 555 -24.10 35.34 11.45
N ASP A 556 -23.33 36.34 11.03
CA ASP A 556 -23.77 37.73 10.93
C ASP A 556 -24.40 38.09 9.57
N GLY A 557 -24.50 37.14 8.63
CA GLY A 557 -25.06 37.39 7.29
C GLY A 557 -24.27 38.43 6.47
N LYS A 558 -23.03 38.73 6.86
CA LYS A 558 -22.14 39.61 6.09
C LYS A 558 -21.44 38.77 5.04
N ALA A 559 -21.69 39.08 3.77
CA ALA A 559 -20.95 38.51 2.65
C ALA A 559 -19.44 38.71 2.87
N ILE A 560 -18.69 37.62 2.73
CA ILE A 560 -17.22 37.66 2.71
C ILE A 560 -16.83 38.38 1.39
N PRO A 561 -16.01 39.44 1.43
CA PRO A 561 -15.57 40.14 0.23
C PRO A 561 -14.67 39.30 -0.67
#